data_AF-A0A0M1JW91-F1
#
_entry.id   AF-A0A0M1JW91-F1
#
_cell.length_a   1.000
_cell.length_b   1.000
_cell.length_c   1.000
_cell.angle_alpha   90.00
_cell.angle_beta   90.00
_cell.angle_gamma   90.00
#
_symmetry.space_group_name_H-M   'P 1'
#
loop_
_entity.id
_entity.type
_entity.pdbx_description
1 polymer ?
#
loop_
_entity_poly.entity_id
_entity_poly.type
_entity_poly.pdbx_seq_one_letter_code
_entity_poly.pdbx_strand_id
1 'polypeptide(L)'
;MIFSWPFKDSSDGDKKITREDERRIVAQFKEWLPRILAVPEVQAVITFDQVISYLQSDRPPNSAVNKSVVIRQNHAQGQLLGWVFLDQNNSFVSRPDGTAYGRQLLARKLDGKLQQNLGNKDLMLVDIQSQKSGFEEFHRSITDQYQQWLRDILKLPEIVPIMTYEAAIQYFITDRPSDPRIEKGAIIRQPHSQGQLLAQVFLDSNNDLVRRSDGKPYGRQLVAKKLDEELLDAFGNKNLIIVE
;
A
#
# COMPACT_ATOMS: atom_id res chain seq x y z
N MET A 1 -8.74 8.53 -26.44
CA MET A 1 -7.80 7.41 -26.69
C MET A 1 -8.10 6.32 -25.67
N ILE A 2 -8.41 5.12 -26.16
CA ILE A 2 -8.82 3.97 -25.35
C ILE A 2 -7.54 3.21 -24.97
N PHE A 3 -7.16 3.25 -23.70
CA PHE A 3 -6.14 2.35 -23.18
C PHE A 3 -6.81 1.03 -22.81
N SER A 4 -6.88 0.12 -23.79
CA SER A 4 -7.12 -1.30 -23.57
C SER A 4 -5.83 -1.91 -23.04
N TRP A 5 -5.76 -2.17 -21.73
CA TRP A 5 -4.69 -3.02 -21.20
C TRP A 5 -4.95 -4.48 -21.63
N PRO A 6 -3.92 -5.22 -22.09
CA PRO A 6 -4.12 -6.58 -22.55
C PRO A 6 -4.23 -7.48 -21.32
N PHE A 7 -5.41 -8.09 -21.14
CA PHE A 7 -5.52 -9.35 -20.41
C PHE A 7 -4.76 -10.41 -21.22
N LYS A 8 -3.47 -10.59 -20.91
CA LYS A 8 -2.70 -11.69 -21.47
C LYS A 8 -3.04 -12.94 -20.67
N ASP A 9 -3.48 -13.99 -21.35
CA ASP A 9 -3.61 -15.31 -20.75
C ASP A 9 -2.28 -15.66 -20.08
N SER A 10 -2.30 -15.84 -18.76
CA SER A 10 -1.13 -16.21 -17.97
C SER A 10 -0.62 -17.58 -18.42
N SER A 11 0.71 -17.71 -18.46
CA SER A 11 1.46 -18.90 -18.90
C SER A 11 0.90 -20.23 -18.37
N ASP A 12 0.77 -21.19 -19.28
CA ASP A 12 0.61 -22.67 -19.28
C ASP A 12 0.46 -23.53 -18.00
N GLY A 13 0.27 -22.97 -16.80
CA GLY A 13 0.05 -23.74 -15.56
C GLY A 13 -1.06 -23.19 -14.64
N ASP A 14 -1.58 -21.99 -14.89
CA ASP A 14 -2.55 -21.34 -14.01
C ASP A 14 -4.00 -21.59 -14.43
N LYS A 15 -4.82 -22.13 -13.52
CA LYS A 15 -6.26 -22.33 -13.76
C LYS A 15 -6.96 -20.99 -13.92
N LYS A 16 -7.55 -20.69 -15.09
CA LYS A 16 -8.38 -19.48 -15.29
C LYS A 16 -9.51 -19.45 -14.25
N ILE A 17 -9.82 -18.27 -13.71
CA ILE A 17 -10.94 -18.10 -12.78
C ILE A 17 -12.25 -18.25 -13.58
N THR A 18 -13.06 -19.24 -13.20
CA THR A 18 -14.39 -19.43 -13.78
C THR A 18 -15.45 -18.61 -13.01
N ARG A 19 -16.68 -18.55 -13.53
CA ARG A 19 -17.79 -17.89 -12.81
C ARG A 19 -18.14 -18.59 -11.50
N GLU A 20 -17.97 -19.91 -11.45
CA GLU A 20 -18.13 -20.71 -10.25
C GLU A 20 -17.07 -20.36 -9.22
N ASP A 21 -15.81 -20.17 -9.65
CA ASP A 21 -14.74 -19.68 -8.79
C ASP A 21 -15.05 -18.28 -8.24
N GLU A 22 -15.51 -17.33 -9.08
CA GLU A 22 -15.91 -16.00 -8.61
C GLU A 22 -16.98 -16.08 -7.52
N ARG A 23 -18.03 -16.88 -7.73
CA ARG A 23 -19.11 -17.07 -6.74
C ARG A 23 -18.58 -17.68 -5.44
N ARG A 24 -17.73 -18.71 -5.54
CA ARG A 24 -17.11 -19.38 -4.39
C ARG A 24 -16.23 -18.41 -3.60
N ILE A 25 -15.38 -17.65 -4.28
CA ILE A 25 -14.48 -16.66 -3.67
C ILE A 25 -15.29 -15.58 -2.93
N VAL A 26 -16.31 -15.01 -3.58
CA VAL A 26 -17.16 -13.99 -2.95
C VAL A 26 -17.94 -14.56 -1.76
N ALA A 27 -18.46 -15.78 -1.86
CA ALA A 27 -19.14 -16.44 -0.75
C ALA A 27 -18.20 -16.71 0.44
N GLN A 28 -17.02 -17.25 0.19
CA GLN A 28 -16.00 -17.49 1.20
C GLN A 28 -15.56 -16.18 1.88
N PHE A 29 -15.39 -15.11 1.10
CA PHE A 29 -15.09 -13.79 1.64
C PHE A 29 -16.20 -13.25 2.56
N LYS A 30 -17.47 -13.43 2.18
CA LYS A 30 -18.63 -13.06 3.01
C LYS A 30 -18.69 -13.84 4.33
N GLU A 31 -18.36 -15.13 4.31
CA GLU A 31 -18.30 -15.95 5.53
C GLU A 31 -17.18 -15.50 6.48
N TRP A 32 -16.11 -14.93 5.93
CA TRP A 32 -14.95 -14.47 6.70
C TRP A 32 -15.12 -13.03 7.21
N LEU A 33 -16.02 -12.25 6.59
CA LEU A 33 -16.34 -10.87 6.97
C LEU A 33 -16.59 -10.68 8.48
N PRO A 34 -17.40 -11.52 9.16
CA PRO A 34 -17.70 -11.34 10.58
C PRO A 34 -16.54 -11.72 11.52
N ARG A 35 -15.53 -12.45 11.00
CA ARG A 35 -14.38 -12.94 11.75
C ARG A 35 -13.20 -11.96 11.72
N ILE A 36 -13.29 -10.90 10.92
CA ILE A 36 -12.28 -9.86 10.82
C ILE A 36 -12.59 -8.81 11.88
N LEU A 37 -12.11 -9.06 13.10
CA LEU A 37 -12.07 -8.10 14.21
C LEU A 37 -11.05 -7.00 13.89
N ALA A 38 -11.44 -6.03 13.07
CA ALA A 38 -10.80 -4.73 13.00
C ALA A 38 -11.84 -3.77 12.45
N VAL A 39 -12.05 -2.63 13.11
CA VAL A 39 -12.80 -1.51 12.55
C VAL A 39 -12.26 -1.29 11.13
N PRO A 40 -13.04 -1.56 10.06
CA PRO A 40 -12.50 -1.48 8.71
C PRO A 40 -12.00 -0.06 8.54
N GLU A 41 -10.74 0.09 8.14
CA GLU A 41 -10.11 1.37 7.88
C GLU A 41 -11.07 2.19 7.01
N VAL A 42 -11.64 3.28 7.54
CA VAL A 42 -12.64 4.05 6.81
C VAL A 42 -11.92 5.11 5.98
N GLN A 43 -11.96 4.97 4.66
CA GLN A 43 -11.42 5.97 3.74
C GLN A 43 -12.55 6.72 3.03
N ALA A 44 -12.40 8.05 2.95
CA ALA A 44 -13.37 8.89 2.24
C ALA A 44 -13.37 8.59 0.73
N VAL A 45 -12.18 8.42 0.15
CA VAL A 45 -11.98 8.00 -1.24
C VAL A 45 -10.81 7.04 -1.28
N ILE A 46 -10.97 5.92 -1.99
CA ILE A 46 -9.88 5.00 -2.34
C ILE A 46 -9.63 5.07 -3.84
N THR A 47 -8.37 5.13 -4.25
CA THR A 47 -7.97 5.14 -5.66
C THR A 47 -7.47 3.78 -6.12
N PHE A 48 -7.52 3.54 -7.42
CA PHE A 48 -6.99 2.31 -8.02
C PHE A 48 -5.51 2.10 -7.66
N ASP A 49 -4.72 3.16 -7.79
CA ASP A 49 -3.28 3.07 -7.57
C ASP A 49 -2.95 2.81 -6.08
N GLN A 50 -3.78 3.30 -5.15
CA GLN A 50 -3.69 2.93 -3.74
C GLN A 50 -3.98 1.44 -3.51
N VAL A 51 -5.01 0.89 -4.16
CA VAL A 51 -5.32 -0.56 -4.08
C VAL A 51 -4.17 -1.39 -4.62
N ILE A 52 -3.56 -1.00 -5.75
CA ILE A 52 -2.37 -1.68 -6.28
C ILE A 52 -1.19 -1.60 -5.31
N SER A 53 -0.94 -0.42 -4.73
CA SER A 53 0.14 -0.23 -3.76
C SER A 53 -0.04 -1.12 -2.53
N TYR A 54 -1.27 -1.21 -1.98
CA TYR A 54 -1.55 -2.11 -0.87
C TYR A 54 -1.40 -3.57 -1.25
N LEU A 55 -1.85 -3.98 -2.44
CA LEU A 55 -1.67 -5.35 -2.93
C LEU A 55 -0.20 -5.75 -3.06
N GLN A 56 0.66 -4.81 -3.45
CA GLN A 56 2.10 -5.04 -3.50
C GLN A 56 2.71 -5.12 -2.10
N SER A 57 2.33 -4.19 -1.21
CA SER A 57 2.76 -4.13 0.19
C SER A 57 2.35 -5.36 1.01
N ASP A 58 1.10 -5.79 0.85
CA ASP A 58 0.51 -6.86 1.64
C ASP A 58 0.82 -8.24 1.04
N ARG A 59 1.58 -8.30 -0.08
CA ARG A 59 1.90 -9.55 -0.78
C ARG A 59 2.66 -10.50 0.15
N PRO A 60 2.17 -11.73 0.36
CA PRO A 60 2.89 -12.74 1.13
C PRO A 60 4.25 -13.02 0.47
N PRO A 61 5.33 -13.24 1.26
CA PRO A 61 6.63 -13.62 0.73
C PRO A 61 6.66 -15.03 0.11
N ASN A 62 5.53 -15.76 0.15
CA ASN A 62 5.41 -17.12 -0.32
C ASN A 62 5.19 -17.18 -1.85
N SER A 63 5.95 -18.05 -2.53
CA SER A 63 5.85 -18.33 -3.97
C SER A 63 4.49 -18.91 -4.40
N ALA A 64 3.65 -19.34 -3.46
CA ALA A 64 2.31 -19.85 -3.74
C ALA A 64 1.34 -18.77 -4.28
N VAL A 65 1.65 -17.48 -4.14
CA VAL A 65 0.79 -16.38 -4.59
C VAL A 65 0.98 -16.12 -6.09
N ASN A 66 0.01 -16.49 -6.90
CA ASN A 66 0.00 -16.24 -8.34
C ASN A 66 -0.93 -15.08 -8.72
N LYS A 67 -2.00 -14.83 -7.96
CA LYS A 67 -3.06 -13.88 -8.31
C LYS A 67 -3.52 -13.08 -7.10
N SER A 68 -4.12 -11.94 -7.37
CA SER A 68 -4.78 -11.13 -6.37
C SER A 68 -6.15 -10.70 -6.87
N VAL A 69 -7.10 -10.66 -5.95
CA VAL A 69 -8.47 -10.24 -6.26
C VAL A 69 -8.90 -9.13 -5.32
N VAL A 70 -9.63 -8.17 -5.87
CA VAL A 70 -10.32 -7.13 -5.12
C VAL A 70 -11.80 -7.47 -5.16
N ILE A 71 -12.40 -7.60 -3.98
CA ILE A 71 -13.79 -7.96 -3.76
C ILE A 71 -14.51 -6.73 -3.20
N ARG A 72 -15.63 -6.37 -3.82
CA ARG A 72 -16.50 -5.26 -3.41
C ARG A 72 -17.77 -5.80 -2.78
N GLN A 73 -18.18 -5.24 -1.65
CA GLN A 73 -19.44 -5.51 -0.98
C GLN A 73 -20.12 -4.19 -0.61
N ASN A 74 -21.46 -4.16 -0.73
CA ASN A 74 -22.24 -3.02 -0.28
C ASN A 74 -22.19 -2.90 1.24
N HIS A 75 -22.05 -1.69 1.75
CA HIS A 75 -22.09 -1.39 3.17
C HIS A 75 -22.92 -0.13 3.43
N ALA A 76 -23.55 -0.02 4.60
CA ALA A 76 -24.45 1.10 4.92
C ALA A 76 -23.77 2.48 4.82
N GLN A 77 -22.45 2.53 4.97
CA GLN A 77 -21.63 3.74 4.94
C GLN A 77 -20.78 3.89 3.65
N GLY A 78 -20.97 3.02 2.65
CA GLY A 78 -20.22 3.05 1.40
C GLY A 78 -20.02 1.66 0.77
N GLN A 79 -18.78 1.35 0.44
CA GLN A 79 -18.37 0.10 -0.19
C GLN A 79 -17.26 -0.53 0.66
N LEU A 80 -17.51 -1.74 1.15
CA LEU A 80 -16.48 -2.54 1.77
C LEU A 80 -15.67 -3.22 0.68
N LEU A 81 -14.38 -2.91 0.63
CA LEU A 81 -13.42 -3.58 -0.22
C LEU A 81 -12.64 -4.58 0.60
N GLY A 82 -12.39 -5.75 0.04
CA GLY A 82 -11.37 -6.66 0.53
C GLY A 82 -10.47 -7.07 -0.60
N TRP A 83 -9.17 -7.09 -0.37
CA TRP A 83 -8.24 -7.71 -1.31
C TRP A 83 -7.56 -8.89 -0.67
N VAL A 84 -7.54 -9.99 -1.41
CA VAL A 84 -7.02 -11.29 -0.96
C VAL A 84 -6.14 -11.90 -2.04
N PHE A 85 -5.22 -12.75 -1.59
CA PHE A 85 -4.28 -13.45 -2.45
C PHE A 85 -4.76 -14.87 -2.73
N LEU A 86 -4.62 -15.29 -3.99
CA LEU A 86 -5.00 -16.63 -4.43
C LEU A 86 -3.76 -17.45 -4.79
N ASP A 87 -3.90 -18.77 -4.63
CA ASP A 87 -2.94 -19.76 -5.12
C ASP A 87 -3.27 -20.24 -6.55
N GLN A 88 -2.44 -21.15 -7.07
CA GLN A 88 -2.62 -21.84 -8.36
C GLN A 88 -3.99 -22.52 -8.54
N ASN A 89 -4.67 -22.85 -7.45
CA ASN A 89 -5.99 -23.47 -7.43
C ASN A 89 -7.13 -22.47 -7.19
N ASN A 90 -6.87 -21.17 -7.32
CA ASN A 90 -7.82 -20.09 -7.02
C ASN A 90 -8.37 -20.16 -5.59
N SER A 91 -7.55 -20.58 -4.62
CA SER A 91 -7.92 -20.68 -3.20
C SER A 91 -7.19 -19.63 -2.36
N PHE A 92 -7.81 -19.21 -1.25
CA PHE A 92 -7.24 -18.16 -0.40
C PHE A 92 -5.93 -18.61 0.24
N VAL A 93 -4.87 -17.83 0.00
CA VAL A 93 -3.60 -18.03 0.68
C VAL A 93 -3.78 -17.62 2.13
N SER A 94 -3.57 -18.58 3.05
CA SER A 94 -3.83 -18.40 4.47
C SER A 94 -2.53 -18.30 5.27
N ARG A 95 -2.56 -17.56 6.38
CA ARG A 95 -1.55 -17.51 7.42
C ARG A 95 -1.56 -18.82 8.22
N PRO A 96 -0.50 -19.09 9.01
CA PRO A 96 -0.45 -20.28 9.88
C PRO A 96 -1.62 -20.39 10.87
N ASP A 97 -2.23 -19.26 11.24
CA ASP A 97 -3.41 -19.19 12.11
C ASP A 97 -4.74 -19.49 11.39
N GLY A 98 -4.71 -19.77 10.08
CA GLY A 98 -5.87 -20.05 9.25
C GLY A 98 -6.60 -18.81 8.68
N THR A 99 -6.13 -17.59 8.94
CA THR A 99 -6.70 -16.36 8.36
C THR A 99 -6.14 -16.07 6.96
N ALA A 100 -6.91 -15.45 6.06
CA ALA A 100 -6.37 -15.07 4.73
C ALA A 100 -5.33 -13.99 4.86
N TYR A 101 -4.28 -14.09 4.06
CA TYR A 101 -3.54 -12.91 3.66
C TYR A 101 -4.43 -11.98 2.85
N GLY A 102 -4.41 -10.71 3.24
CA GLY A 102 -5.28 -9.69 2.69
C GLY A 102 -5.64 -8.64 3.71
N ARG A 103 -6.45 -7.68 3.26
CA ARG A 103 -6.96 -6.56 4.06
C ARG A 103 -8.41 -6.30 3.69
N GLN A 104 -9.12 -5.66 4.60
CA GLN A 104 -10.40 -5.01 4.33
C GLN A 104 -10.33 -3.51 4.61
N LEU A 105 -11.11 -2.75 3.84
CA LEU A 105 -11.19 -1.30 3.91
C LEU A 105 -12.61 -0.85 3.57
N LEU A 106 -13.15 0.09 4.33
CA LEU A 106 -14.45 0.69 4.05
C LEU A 106 -14.25 2.01 3.30
N ALA A 107 -14.59 2.05 2.03
CA ALA A 107 -14.51 3.24 1.20
C ALA A 107 -15.88 3.93 1.07
N ARG A 108 -15.98 5.21 1.40
CA ARG A 108 -17.21 5.98 1.12
C ARG A 108 -17.41 6.21 -0.38
N LYS A 109 -16.31 6.33 -1.13
CA LYS A 109 -16.30 6.53 -2.57
C LYS A 109 -15.11 5.80 -3.22
N LEU A 110 -15.37 5.23 -4.39
CA LEU A 110 -14.34 4.67 -5.27
C LEU A 110 -13.95 5.71 -6.33
N ASP A 111 -12.68 5.79 -6.72
CA ASP A 111 -12.28 6.60 -7.87
C ASP A 111 -12.86 6.06 -9.19
N GLY A 112 -12.82 6.88 -10.24
CA GLY A 112 -13.38 6.49 -11.55
C GLY A 112 -12.74 5.25 -12.14
N LYS A 113 -11.42 5.06 -11.91
CA LYS A 113 -10.66 3.93 -12.41
C LYS A 113 -11.07 2.62 -11.71
N LEU A 114 -11.24 2.60 -10.39
CA LEU A 114 -11.79 1.44 -9.67
C LEU A 114 -13.23 1.15 -10.07
N GLN A 115 -14.08 2.18 -10.19
CA GLN A 115 -15.46 1.98 -10.61
C GLN A 115 -15.53 1.35 -12.00
N GLN A 116 -14.69 1.79 -12.94
CA GLN A 116 -14.64 1.23 -14.27
C GLN A 116 -14.14 -0.22 -14.29
N ASN A 117 -13.10 -0.53 -13.50
CA ASN A 117 -12.51 -1.88 -13.47
C ASN A 117 -13.40 -2.90 -12.75
N LEU A 118 -14.06 -2.51 -11.66
CA LEU A 118 -15.06 -3.35 -10.99
C LEU A 118 -16.34 -3.43 -11.81
N GLY A 119 -16.74 -2.33 -12.44
CA GLY A 119 -18.00 -2.20 -13.16
C GLY A 119 -19.18 -2.67 -12.29
N ASN A 120 -19.98 -3.56 -12.87
CA ASN A 120 -21.13 -4.19 -12.20
C ASN A 120 -20.76 -5.48 -11.46
N LYS A 121 -19.48 -5.85 -11.40
CA LYS A 121 -19.02 -7.06 -10.74
C LYS A 121 -18.60 -6.77 -9.30
N ASP A 122 -18.73 -7.79 -8.46
CA ASP A 122 -18.26 -7.74 -7.08
C ASP A 122 -16.80 -8.20 -6.94
N LEU A 123 -16.16 -8.58 -8.04
CA LEU A 123 -14.79 -9.08 -8.06
C LEU A 123 -14.04 -8.53 -9.28
N MET A 124 -12.82 -8.07 -9.03
CA MET A 124 -11.84 -7.69 -10.02
C MET A 124 -10.56 -8.50 -9.80
N LEU A 125 -10.00 -9.03 -10.89
CA LEU A 125 -8.66 -9.62 -10.92
C LEU A 125 -7.59 -8.54 -11.07
N VAL A 126 -6.53 -8.66 -10.28
CA VAL A 126 -5.34 -7.82 -10.37
C VAL A 126 -4.15 -8.71 -10.67
N ASP A 127 -3.59 -8.54 -11.87
CA ASP A 127 -2.34 -9.18 -12.24
C ASP A 127 -1.19 -8.38 -11.61
N ILE A 128 -0.55 -8.95 -10.59
CA ILE A 128 0.66 -8.38 -10.00
C ILE A 128 1.86 -8.85 -10.83
N GLN A 129 1.91 -8.43 -12.09
CA GLN A 129 3.13 -8.61 -12.87
C GLN A 129 4.25 -7.86 -12.15
N SER A 130 5.38 -8.54 -11.98
CA SER A 130 6.63 -7.96 -11.50
C SER A 130 7.12 -6.94 -12.52
N GLN A 131 6.52 -5.75 -12.57
CA GLN A 131 7.09 -4.64 -13.32
C GLN A 131 8.33 -4.15 -12.57
N LYS A 132 9.47 -4.75 -12.94
CA LYS A 132 10.79 -4.22 -12.65
C LYS A 132 11.02 -3.02 -13.57
N SER A 133 10.74 -1.82 -13.07
CA SER A 133 11.41 -0.64 -13.56
C SER A 133 12.40 -0.20 -12.47
N GLY A 134 13.62 0.20 -12.83
CA GLY A 134 14.68 0.53 -11.85
C GLY A 134 14.30 1.66 -10.88
N PHE A 135 13.27 2.46 -11.22
CA PHE A 135 12.67 3.44 -10.32
C PHE A 135 11.72 2.78 -9.30
N GLU A 136 10.90 1.82 -9.73
CA GLU A 136 10.05 1.00 -8.84
C GLU A 136 10.86 0.03 -7.96
N GLU A 137 12.05 -0.41 -8.39
CA GLU A 137 12.94 -1.27 -7.60
C GLU A 137 13.61 -0.47 -6.46
N PHE A 138 13.93 0.82 -6.70
CA PHE A 138 14.36 1.78 -5.69
C PHE A 138 13.23 2.16 -4.71
N HIS A 139 12.03 2.43 -5.23
CA HIS A 139 10.84 2.63 -4.41
C HIS A 139 10.53 1.38 -3.57
N ARG A 140 10.65 0.18 -4.13
CA ARG A 140 10.41 -1.09 -3.45
C ARG A 140 11.51 -1.40 -2.43
N SER A 141 12.79 -1.14 -2.70
CA SER A 141 13.85 -1.39 -1.71
C SER A 141 13.70 -0.49 -0.48
N ILE A 142 13.43 0.81 -0.66
CA ILE A 142 13.17 1.72 0.45
C ILE A 142 11.85 1.36 1.14
N THR A 143 10.79 1.08 0.38
CA THR A 143 9.47 0.77 0.96
C THR A 143 9.45 -0.58 1.68
N ASP A 144 10.12 -1.61 1.18
CA ASP A 144 10.22 -2.94 1.81
C ASP A 144 11.10 -2.87 3.07
N GLN A 145 12.25 -2.16 3.00
CA GLN A 145 13.08 -1.90 4.18
C GLN A 145 12.32 -1.08 5.24
N TYR A 146 11.47 -0.14 4.81
CA TYR A 146 10.63 0.69 5.66
C TYR A 146 9.44 -0.08 6.25
N GLN A 147 8.82 -0.99 5.49
CA GLN A 147 7.73 -1.84 5.97
C GLN A 147 8.20 -2.79 7.08
N GLN A 148 9.43 -3.30 6.98
CA GLN A 148 10.01 -4.11 8.04
C GLN A 148 10.23 -3.28 9.32
N TRP A 149 10.64 -2.02 9.17
CA TRP A 149 10.78 -1.07 10.28
C TRP A 149 9.44 -0.63 10.89
N LEU A 150 8.39 -0.43 10.08
CA LEU A 150 7.04 -0.09 10.54
C LEU A 150 6.43 -1.15 11.46
N ARG A 151 6.70 -2.44 11.20
CA ARG A 151 6.22 -3.53 12.06
C ARG A 151 6.83 -3.50 13.46
N ASP A 152 8.02 -2.92 13.60
CA ASP A 152 8.76 -2.90 14.86
C ASP A 152 8.47 -1.66 15.72
N ILE A 153 7.67 -0.70 15.24
CA ILE A 153 7.37 0.54 15.97
C ILE A 153 5.96 0.51 16.55
N LEU A 154 5.89 0.10 17.81
CA LEU A 154 4.73 0.28 18.70
C LEU A 154 4.66 1.69 19.33
N LYS A 155 5.38 2.69 18.79
CA LYS A 155 5.23 4.08 19.24
C LYS A 155 4.14 4.75 18.42
N LEU A 156 3.14 5.31 19.11
CA LEU A 156 2.12 6.15 18.50
C LEU A 156 2.82 7.28 17.74
N PRO A 157 2.69 7.37 16.40
CA PRO A 157 3.30 8.43 15.64
C PRO A 157 2.74 9.78 16.12
N GLU A 158 3.60 10.79 16.15
CA GLU A 158 3.19 12.15 16.47
C GLU A 158 2.10 12.61 15.48
N ILE A 159 1.02 13.21 15.97
CA ILE A 159 -0.09 13.67 15.11
C ILE A 159 -0.01 15.18 14.98
N VAL A 160 0.26 15.66 13.76
CA VAL A 160 0.29 17.09 13.44
C VAL A 160 -0.97 17.50 12.65
N PRO A 161 -1.59 18.68 12.94
CA PRO A 161 -2.78 19.11 12.22
C PRO A 161 -2.56 19.39 10.73
N ILE A 162 -1.45 20.05 10.39
CA ILE A 162 -1.05 20.36 9.02
C ILE A 162 0.47 20.17 8.96
N MET A 163 0.94 19.39 7.99
CA MET A 163 2.35 19.38 7.63
C MET A 163 2.56 20.30 6.44
N THR A 164 3.38 21.32 6.63
CA THR A 164 3.79 22.25 5.56
C THR A 164 5.06 21.78 4.87
N TYR A 165 5.28 22.19 3.62
CA TYR A 165 6.54 21.93 2.93
C TYR A 165 7.75 22.42 3.75
N GLU A 166 7.69 23.66 4.25
CA GLU A 166 8.72 24.26 5.10
C GLU A 166 9.06 23.39 6.31
N ALA A 167 8.07 23.04 7.15
CA ALA A 167 8.26 22.17 8.31
C ALA A 167 8.79 20.77 7.95
N ALA A 168 8.43 20.24 6.77
CA ALA A 168 8.95 18.96 6.31
C ALA A 168 10.44 19.07 5.95
N ILE A 169 10.84 20.12 5.23
CA ILE A 169 12.25 20.36 4.89
C ILE A 169 13.08 20.71 6.12
N GLN A 170 12.54 21.54 7.02
CA GLN A 170 13.23 22.02 8.21
C GLN A 170 13.81 20.88 9.04
N TYR A 171 13.09 19.76 9.15
CA TYR A 171 13.56 18.57 9.86
C TYR A 171 14.90 18.02 9.32
N PHE A 172 15.11 18.03 8.00
CA PHE A 172 16.38 17.57 7.43
C PHE A 172 17.54 18.54 7.65
N ILE A 173 17.25 19.77 8.12
CA ILE A 173 18.24 20.78 8.43
C ILE A 173 18.55 20.76 9.92
N THR A 174 17.51 20.79 10.77
CA THR A 174 17.65 20.92 12.23
C THR A 174 18.00 19.60 12.91
N ASP A 175 17.46 18.49 12.41
CA ASP A 175 17.57 17.17 13.06
C ASP A 175 18.47 16.22 12.27
N ARG A 176 19.28 16.74 11.32
CA ARG A 176 20.24 15.94 10.56
C ARG A 176 21.27 15.30 11.51
N PRO A 177 21.35 13.96 11.58
CA PRO A 177 22.39 13.30 12.36
C PRO A 177 23.78 13.64 11.81
N SER A 178 24.79 13.72 12.69
CA SER A 178 26.19 13.94 12.30
C SER A 178 26.85 12.70 11.66
N ASP A 179 26.07 11.75 11.16
CA ASP A 179 26.58 10.54 10.52
C ASP A 179 27.08 10.88 9.10
N PRO A 180 28.38 10.70 8.81
CA PRO A 180 28.97 11.15 7.55
C PRO A 180 28.47 10.36 6.33
N ARG A 181 27.79 9.23 6.54
CA ARG A 181 27.18 8.44 5.46
C ARG A 181 25.90 9.09 4.93
N ILE A 182 25.31 10.03 5.67
CA ILE A 182 24.07 10.70 5.27
C ILE A 182 24.39 11.74 4.22
N GLU A 183 23.89 11.52 3.01
CA GLU A 183 24.00 12.45 1.89
C GLU A 183 22.66 13.12 1.57
N LYS A 184 21.54 12.40 1.73
CA LYS A 184 20.21 12.86 1.30
C LYS A 184 19.15 12.63 2.36
N GLY A 185 18.04 13.36 2.25
CA GLY A 185 16.80 13.11 2.94
C GLY A 185 15.74 12.52 2.01
N ALA A 186 14.78 11.80 2.58
CA ALA A 186 13.63 11.29 1.84
C ALA A 186 12.35 11.43 2.68
N ILE A 187 11.28 11.90 2.03
CA ILE A 187 9.95 11.97 2.61
C ILE A 187 9.08 10.93 1.91
N ILE A 188 8.57 9.96 2.66
CA ILE A 188 7.67 8.91 2.15
C ILE A 188 6.27 9.22 2.67
N ARG A 189 5.28 9.21 1.78
CA ARG A 189 3.87 9.42 2.10
C ARG A 189 3.09 8.13 1.98
N GLN A 190 2.33 7.79 3.01
CA GLN A 190 1.38 6.69 3.00
C GLN A 190 0.02 7.17 3.52
N PRO A 191 -1.09 6.67 2.99
CA PRO A 191 -2.40 6.93 3.58
C PRO A 191 -2.46 6.43 5.03
N HIS A 192 -3.15 7.17 5.90
CA HIS A 192 -3.38 6.78 7.29
C HIS A 192 -4.81 7.12 7.71
N SER A 193 -5.40 6.36 8.63
CA SER A 193 -6.78 6.56 9.08
C SER A 193 -7.07 7.97 9.63
N GLN A 194 -6.04 8.64 10.15
CA GLN A 194 -6.11 9.99 10.70
C GLN A 194 -5.52 11.07 9.78
N GLY A 195 -5.16 10.74 8.52
CA GLY A 195 -4.57 11.68 7.57
C GLY A 195 -3.57 11.02 6.62
N GLN A 196 -2.33 11.50 6.64
CA GLN A 196 -1.20 10.99 5.88
C GLN A 196 -0.08 10.61 6.85
N LEU A 197 0.35 9.35 6.84
CA LEU A 197 1.58 8.93 7.50
C LEU A 197 2.75 9.43 6.67
N LEU A 198 3.61 10.23 7.27
CA LEU A 198 4.86 10.68 6.70
C LEU A 198 6.02 10.01 7.41
N ALA A 199 6.88 9.40 6.61
CA ALA A 199 8.22 9.01 7.04
C ALA A 199 9.19 10.07 6.57
N GLN A 200 10.11 10.47 7.44
CA GLN A 200 11.26 11.28 7.02
C GLN A 200 12.51 10.54 7.41
N VAL A 201 13.29 10.09 6.42
CA VAL A 201 14.44 9.22 6.60
C VAL A 201 15.67 9.79 5.90
N PHE A 202 16.84 9.32 6.31
CA PHE A 202 18.12 9.74 5.74
C PHE A 202 18.75 8.63 4.90
N LEU A 203 19.33 9.01 3.77
CA LEU A 203 19.89 8.12 2.77
C LEU A 203 21.38 8.38 2.52
N ASP A 204 22.10 7.35 2.09
CA ASP A 204 23.49 7.44 1.63
C ASP A 204 23.61 7.74 0.12
N SER A 205 24.85 7.72 -0.39
CA SER A 205 25.18 7.94 -1.81
C SER A 205 24.52 6.95 -2.77
N ASN A 206 24.23 5.74 -2.28
CA ASN A 206 23.57 4.68 -3.05
C ASN A 206 22.04 4.77 -2.94
N ASN A 207 21.56 5.78 -2.18
CA ASN A 207 20.18 5.97 -1.78
C ASN A 207 19.64 4.86 -0.85
N ASP A 208 20.53 4.16 -0.12
CA ASP A 208 20.13 3.20 0.90
C ASP A 208 19.85 3.90 2.24
N LEU A 209 18.96 3.31 3.06
CA LEU A 209 18.66 3.84 4.40
C LEU A 209 19.91 3.82 5.28
N VAL A 210 20.31 4.99 5.78
CA VAL A 210 21.37 5.05 6.78
C VAL A 210 20.83 4.57 8.11
N ARG A 211 21.44 3.49 8.62
CA ARG A 211 21.05 2.87 9.89
C ARG A 211 21.99 3.26 11.02
N ARG A 212 21.38 3.45 12.18
CA ARG A 212 22.02 3.55 13.50
C ARG A 212 22.66 2.23 13.89
N SER A 213 23.48 2.27 14.93
CA SER A 213 24.12 1.07 15.50
C SER A 213 23.14 0.03 16.04
N ASP A 214 21.90 0.41 16.36
CA ASP A 214 20.81 -0.49 16.76
C ASP A 214 20.06 -1.12 15.57
N GLY A 215 20.54 -0.89 14.34
CA GLY A 215 19.94 -1.42 13.11
C GLY A 215 18.73 -0.63 12.60
N LYS A 216 18.24 0.38 13.34
CA LYS A 216 17.11 1.21 12.92
C LYS A 216 17.58 2.34 11.99
N PRO A 217 16.82 2.71 10.95
CA PRO A 217 17.11 3.88 10.14
C PRO A 217 17.08 5.16 10.98
N TYR A 218 17.92 6.14 10.61
CA TYR A 218 17.73 7.50 11.07
C TYR A 218 16.47 8.09 10.43
N GLY A 219 15.64 8.74 11.25
CA GLY A 219 14.41 9.31 10.76
C GLY A 219 13.34 9.48 11.84
N ARG A 220 12.18 9.94 11.39
CA ARG A 220 10.97 10.04 12.20
C ARG A 220 9.74 9.59 11.41
N GLN A 221 8.68 9.32 12.16
CA GLN A 221 7.34 9.04 11.65
C GLN A 221 6.36 9.98 12.32
N LEU A 222 5.41 10.49 11.54
CA LEU A 222 4.33 11.32 12.04
C LEU A 222 3.10 11.19 11.14
N VAL A 223 1.94 11.48 11.70
CA VAL A 223 0.66 11.53 10.97
C VAL A 223 0.24 12.98 10.80
N ALA A 224 0.21 13.45 9.57
CA ALA A 224 -0.31 14.76 9.24
C ALA A 224 -1.80 14.65 8.87
N LYS A 225 -2.70 15.35 9.58
CA LYS A 225 -4.13 15.33 9.23
C LYS A 225 -4.38 15.94 7.85
N LYS A 226 -3.55 16.91 7.45
CA LYS A 226 -3.52 17.54 6.13
C LYS A 226 -2.08 17.86 5.73
N LEU A 227 -1.86 17.96 4.42
CA LEU A 227 -0.65 18.52 3.83
C LEU A 227 -1.02 19.88 3.24
N ASP A 228 -0.10 20.85 3.24
CA ASP A 228 -0.31 22.09 2.51
C ASP A 228 -0.20 21.88 0.99
N GLU A 229 -0.58 22.91 0.23
CA GLU A 229 -0.62 22.84 -1.23
C GLU A 229 0.79 22.63 -1.82
N GLU A 230 1.81 23.31 -1.27
CA GLU A 230 3.19 23.18 -1.74
C GLU A 230 3.73 21.75 -1.55
N LEU A 231 3.50 21.12 -0.39
CA LEU A 231 3.94 19.76 -0.16
C LEU A 231 3.14 18.76 -1.00
N LEU A 232 1.84 19.00 -1.22
CA LEU A 232 1.02 18.19 -2.12
C LEU A 232 1.53 18.26 -3.56
N ASP A 233 1.85 19.46 -4.04
CA ASP A 233 2.40 19.69 -5.38
C ASP A 233 3.78 19.06 -5.53
N ALA A 234 4.63 19.15 -4.50
CA ALA A 234 5.93 18.49 -4.48
C ALA A 234 5.82 16.95 -4.58
N PHE A 235 4.79 16.35 -3.95
CA PHE A 235 4.50 14.93 -4.13
C PHE A 235 3.92 14.63 -5.51
N GLY A 236 3.10 15.52 -6.06
CA GLY A 236 2.32 15.27 -7.26
C GLY A 236 1.55 13.95 -7.18
N ASN A 237 1.75 13.08 -8.16
CA ASN A 237 1.18 11.73 -8.20
C ASN A 237 2.05 10.64 -7.55
N LYS A 238 3.14 11.03 -6.88
CA LYS A 238 4.09 10.12 -6.24
C LYS A 238 3.87 10.07 -4.72
N ASN A 239 4.59 9.15 -4.09
CA ASN A 239 4.59 8.96 -2.64
C ASN A 239 5.98 9.12 -2.02
N LEU A 240 6.93 9.68 -2.77
CA LEU A 240 8.31 9.89 -2.35
C LEU A 240 8.79 11.25 -2.86
N ILE A 241 9.46 11.98 -1.97
CA ILE A 241 10.27 13.16 -2.30
C ILE A 241 11.69 12.85 -1.83
N ILE A 242 12.69 13.14 -2.66
CA ILE A 242 14.11 13.14 -2.28
C ILE A 242 14.53 14.58 -2.06
N VAL A 243 15.27 14.82 -0.99
CA VAL A 243 15.82 16.12 -0.59
C VAL A 243 17.33 15.98 -0.60
N GLU A 244 18.01 16.81 -1.38
CA GLU A 244 19.48 16.82 -1.52
C GLU A 244 20.07 18.13 -0.97
#